data_AF-S3XCU9-F1
#
_entry.id   AF-S3XCU9-F1
#
_cell.length_a   1.000
_cell.length_b   1.000
_cell.length_c   1.000
_cell.angle_alpha   90.00
_cell.angle_beta   90.00
_cell.angle_gamma   90.00
#
_symmetry.space_group_name_H-M   'P 1'
#
loop_
_entity.id
_entity.type
_entity.pdbx_description
1 polymer ?
#
loop_
_entity_poly.entity_id
_entity_poly.type
_entity_poly.pdbx_seq_one_letter_code
_entity_poly.pdbx_strand_id
1 'polypeptide(L)'
;MSITDPDWDTKVALSYQRDEDLPRLANTPGDQARDELLAMLDDVDLGVIERASIILAKRDTESLDRLMEIWHQEETLQEGAQIYGIIQLEFDGHDLEEILLDRREHGRPTVQAAAQDILELYFNYEPQPRTPNPTPEHP
;
A
#
# COMPACT_ATOMS: atom_id res chain seq x y z
N MET A 1 33.01 -19.60 -6.51
CA MET A 1 33.12 -18.16 -6.23
C MET A 1 31.77 -17.56 -6.51
N SER A 2 31.08 -17.06 -5.48
CA SER A 2 29.83 -16.31 -5.65
C SER A 2 30.18 -15.00 -6.32
N ILE A 3 29.63 -14.74 -7.50
CA ILE A 3 29.55 -13.40 -8.04
C ILE A 3 28.34 -12.81 -7.32
N THR A 4 28.56 -12.06 -6.24
CA THR A 4 27.47 -11.20 -5.75
C THR A 4 27.25 -10.14 -6.82
N ASP A 5 26.00 -9.99 -7.23
CA ASP A 5 25.61 -8.91 -8.13
C ASP A 5 25.74 -7.60 -7.34
N PRO A 6 26.62 -6.65 -7.73
CA PRO A 6 26.79 -5.40 -7.01
C PRO A 6 25.49 -4.60 -6.87
N ASP A 7 24.53 -4.78 -7.78
CA ASP A 7 23.19 -4.19 -7.70
C ASP A 7 22.37 -4.80 -6.56
N TRP A 8 22.47 -6.13 -6.39
CA TRP A 8 21.82 -6.85 -5.30
C TRP A 8 22.39 -6.44 -3.93
N ASP A 9 23.72 -6.39 -3.79
CA ASP A 9 24.36 -5.98 -2.54
C ASP A 9 23.97 -4.54 -2.16
N THR A 10 23.81 -3.66 -3.16
CA THR A 10 23.36 -2.27 -2.95
C THR A 10 21.90 -2.21 -2.48
N LYS A 11 21.00 -2.98 -3.10
CA LYS A 11 19.59 -3.07 -2.69
C LYS A 11 19.43 -3.59 -1.27
N VAL A 12 20.20 -4.61 -0.90
CA VAL A 12 20.21 -5.16 0.47
C VAL A 12 20.72 -4.14 1.47
N ALA A 13 21.82 -3.43 1.18
CA ALA A 13 22.34 -2.40 2.07
C ALA A 13 21.34 -1.24 2.27
N LEU A 14 20.65 -0.84 1.19
CA LEU A 14 19.58 0.16 1.26
C LEU A 14 18.40 -0.34 2.12
N SER A 15 18.00 -1.60 1.98
CA SER A 15 16.93 -2.21 2.77
C SER A 15 17.22 -2.15 4.29
N TYR A 16 18.44 -2.47 4.72
CA TYR A 16 18.84 -2.34 6.12
C TYR A 16 18.73 -0.90 6.63
N GLN A 17 19.18 0.08 5.84
CA GLN A 17 19.06 1.50 6.22
C GLN A 17 17.59 1.92 6.34
N ARG A 18 16.74 1.48 5.40
CA ARG A 18 15.30 1.77 5.41
C ARG A 18 14.62 1.18 6.64
N ASP A 19 14.96 -0.05 7.02
CA ASP A 19 14.42 -0.68 8.23
C ASP A 19 14.75 0.11 9.50
N GLU A 20 15.99 0.62 9.60
CA GLU A 20 16.42 1.49 10.70
C GLU A 20 15.71 2.85 10.71
N ASP A 21 15.33 3.37 9.54
CA ASP A 21 14.64 4.65 9.37
C ASP A 21 13.13 4.58 9.65
N LEU A 22 12.49 3.41 9.55
CA LEU A 22 11.05 3.26 9.75
C LEU A 22 10.52 3.88 11.07
N PRO A 23 11.13 3.65 12.25
CA PRO A 23 10.67 4.27 13.50
C PRO A 23 10.75 5.80 13.48
N ARG A 24 11.76 6.36 12.82
CA ARG A 24 11.90 7.82 12.64
C ARG A 24 10.80 8.34 11.72
N LEU A 25 10.57 7.68 10.59
CA LEU A 25 9.57 8.09 9.60
C LEU A 25 8.15 8.03 10.11
N ALA A 26 7.82 7.02 10.93
CA ALA A 26 6.53 6.91 11.60
C ALA A 26 6.16 8.15 12.41
N ASN A 27 7.16 8.81 13.01
CA ASN A 27 6.97 9.97 13.87
C ASN A 27 7.29 11.31 13.17
N THR A 28 7.76 11.27 11.92
CA THR A 28 8.14 12.48 11.17
C THR A 28 6.94 12.96 10.37
N PRO A 29 6.38 14.16 10.62
CA PRO A 29 5.27 14.69 9.82
C PRO A 29 5.72 15.20 8.44
N GLY A 30 4.76 15.42 7.54
CA GLY A 30 4.97 16.07 6.25
C GLY A 30 5.17 15.12 5.06
N ASP A 31 5.17 15.73 3.87
CA ASP A 31 5.15 15.02 2.58
C ASP A 31 6.43 14.23 2.33
N GLN A 32 7.59 14.77 2.72
CA GLN A 32 8.87 14.08 2.52
C GLN A 32 8.91 12.70 3.18
N ALA A 33 8.43 12.58 4.42
CA ALA A 33 8.41 11.28 5.09
C ALA A 33 7.40 10.31 4.47
N ARG A 34 6.28 10.83 3.91
CA ARG A 34 5.33 10.01 3.14
C ARG A 34 5.99 9.49 1.85
N ASP A 35 6.70 10.35 1.13
CA ASP A 35 7.37 9.98 -0.12
C ASP A 35 8.48 8.94 0.14
N GLU A 36 9.24 9.09 1.23
CA GLU A 36 10.23 8.10 1.68
C GLU A 36 9.57 6.74 1.98
N LEU A 37 8.43 6.73 2.68
CA LEU A 37 7.68 5.50 2.97
C LEU A 37 7.09 4.86 1.71
N LEU A 38 6.56 5.65 0.77
CA LEU A 38 6.05 5.14 -0.50
C LEU A 38 7.17 4.48 -1.32
N ALA A 39 8.38 5.04 -1.30
CA ALA A 39 9.54 4.44 -1.96
C ALA A 39 10.02 3.12 -1.31
N MET A 40 9.61 2.84 -0.07
CA MET A 40 9.89 1.56 0.61
C MET A 40 8.92 0.44 0.21
N LEU A 41 7.84 0.74 -0.54
CA LEU A 41 6.92 -0.30 -1.03
C LEU A 41 7.52 -1.16 -2.14
N ASP A 42 8.60 -0.69 -2.77
CA ASP A 42 9.42 -1.43 -3.75
C ASP A 42 10.72 -1.97 -3.12
N ASP A 43 10.73 -2.21 -1.81
CA ASP A 43 11.89 -2.78 -1.14
C ASP A 43 12.08 -4.28 -1.45
N VAL A 44 13.31 -4.77 -1.31
CA VAL A 44 13.64 -6.19 -1.50
C VAL A 44 13.23 -7.04 -0.29
N ASP A 45 13.08 -6.43 0.88
CA ASP A 45 12.64 -7.09 2.11
C ASP A 45 11.14 -6.87 2.35
N LEU A 46 10.38 -7.96 2.37
CA LEU A 46 8.94 -7.94 2.64
C LEU A 46 8.61 -7.35 4.02
N GLY A 47 9.49 -7.52 5.01
CA GLY A 47 9.29 -6.94 6.34
C GLY A 47 9.38 -5.41 6.34
N VAL A 48 10.23 -4.84 5.47
CA VAL A 48 10.30 -3.39 5.27
C VAL A 48 9.02 -2.88 4.61
N ILE A 49 8.55 -3.57 3.56
CA ILE A 49 7.32 -3.23 2.85
C ILE A 49 6.11 -3.28 3.80
N GLU A 50 6.00 -4.36 4.59
CA GLU A 50 4.90 -4.56 5.55
C GLU A 50 4.85 -3.41 6.56
N ARG A 51 5.98 -3.10 7.20
CA ARG A 51 6.06 -2.04 8.20
C ARG A 51 5.82 -0.65 7.60
N ALA A 52 6.35 -0.37 6.40
CA ALA A 52 6.07 0.87 5.67
C ALA A 52 4.58 1.02 5.36
N SER A 53 3.93 -0.07 4.93
CA SER A 53 2.49 -0.12 4.63
C SER A 53 1.66 0.18 5.88
N ILE A 54 1.99 -0.42 7.03
CA ILE A 54 1.32 -0.13 8.31
C ILE A 54 1.46 1.34 8.69
N ILE A 55 2.66 1.91 8.53
CA ILE A 55 2.89 3.33 8.86
C ILE A 55 2.08 4.22 7.94
N LEU A 56 2.10 3.98 6.62
CA LEU A 56 1.32 4.75 5.63
C LEU A 56 -0.18 4.71 5.94
N ALA A 57 -0.73 3.53 6.19
CA ALA A 57 -2.15 3.35 6.48
C ALA A 57 -2.61 4.14 7.73
N LYS A 58 -1.78 4.18 8.77
CA LYS A 58 -2.09 4.85 10.05
C LYS A 58 -1.85 6.35 10.05
N ARG A 59 -1.05 6.85 9.11
CA ARG A 59 -0.50 8.20 9.15
C ARG A 59 -1.56 9.26 8.88
N ASP A 60 -2.17 9.19 7.70
CA ASP A 60 -3.18 10.13 7.23
C ASP A 60 -3.95 9.54 6.05
N THR A 61 -5.08 10.18 5.73
CA THR A 61 -5.98 9.76 4.67
C THR A 61 -5.33 9.70 3.29
N GLU A 62 -4.47 10.66 2.92
CA GLU A 62 -3.84 10.64 1.60
C GLU A 62 -2.83 9.49 1.50
N SER A 63 -2.12 9.17 2.58
CA SER A 63 -1.18 8.05 2.64
C SER A 63 -1.90 6.70 2.49
N LEU A 64 -3.07 6.54 3.13
CA LEU A 64 -3.93 5.38 2.94
C LEU A 64 -4.45 5.29 1.51
N ASP A 65 -4.97 6.38 0.95
CA ASP A 65 -5.47 6.43 -0.43
C ASP A 65 -4.38 6.03 -1.43
N ARG A 66 -3.14 6.50 -1.23
CA ARG A 66 -1.99 6.11 -2.07
C ARG A 66 -1.61 4.65 -1.92
N LEU A 67 -1.61 4.11 -0.71
CA LEU A 67 -1.34 2.69 -0.48
C LEU A 67 -2.40 1.81 -1.18
N MET A 68 -3.67 2.19 -1.10
CA MET A 68 -4.77 1.50 -1.79
C MET A 68 -4.64 1.57 -3.31
N GLU A 69 -4.26 2.73 -3.86
CA GLU A 69 -4.00 2.91 -5.29
C GLU A 69 -2.88 1.98 -5.78
N ILE A 70 -1.77 1.89 -5.04
CA ILE A 70 -0.63 1.04 -5.38
C ILE A 70 -1.03 -0.44 -5.31
N TRP A 71 -1.64 -0.86 -4.20
CA TRP A 71 -2.10 -2.24 -4.01
C TRP A 71 -3.04 -2.71 -5.13
N HIS A 72 -3.97 -1.84 -5.58
CA HIS A 72 -4.92 -2.20 -6.62
C HIS A 72 -4.33 -2.23 -8.04
N GLN A 73 -3.22 -1.50 -8.28
CA GLN A 73 -2.61 -1.41 -9.62
C GLN A 73 -1.53 -2.46 -9.87
N GLU A 74 -0.90 -2.99 -8.82
CA GLU A 74 0.31 -3.79 -8.91
C GLU A 74 0.05 -5.27 -8.61
N GLU A 75 -0.08 -6.10 -9.65
CA GLU A 75 -0.05 -7.57 -9.53
C GLU A 75 1.35 -8.09 -9.17
N THR A 76 1.78 -7.87 -7.94
CA THR A 76 3.16 -8.09 -7.49
C THR A 76 3.24 -8.99 -6.25
N LEU A 77 4.44 -9.51 -5.95
CA LEU A 77 4.66 -10.32 -4.74
C LEU A 77 4.47 -9.50 -3.45
N GLN A 78 4.52 -8.17 -3.56
CA GLN A 78 4.41 -7.19 -2.47
C GLN A 78 2.95 -6.94 -2.05
N GLU A 79 1.97 -7.35 -2.87
CA GLU A 79 0.53 -7.17 -2.58
C GLU A 79 0.16 -7.66 -1.18
N GLY A 80 0.70 -8.82 -0.76
CA GLY A 80 0.44 -9.41 0.55
C GLY A 80 0.91 -8.53 1.72
N ALA A 81 2.03 -7.84 1.56
CA ALA A 81 2.56 -6.93 2.59
C ALA A 81 1.81 -5.59 2.59
N GLN A 82 1.42 -5.10 1.41
CA GLN A 82 0.65 -3.87 1.26
C GLN A 82 -0.76 -4.01 1.84
N ILE A 83 -1.48 -5.10 1.49
CA ILE A 83 -2.82 -5.36 2.04
C ILE A 83 -2.77 -5.59 3.55
N TYR A 84 -1.71 -6.23 4.05
CA TYR A 84 -1.50 -6.38 5.49
C TYR A 84 -1.48 -5.03 6.20
N GLY A 85 -0.77 -4.04 5.65
CA GLY A 85 -0.74 -2.68 6.19
C GLY A 85 -2.12 -2.03 6.27
N ILE A 86 -2.98 -2.24 5.26
CA ILE A 86 -4.34 -1.68 5.23
C ILE A 86 -5.23 -2.37 6.28
N ILE A 87 -5.24 -3.70 6.32
CA ILE A 87 -6.11 -4.44 7.26
C ILE A 87 -5.66 -4.29 8.71
N GLN A 88 -4.39 -3.93 8.95
CA GLN A 88 -3.86 -3.66 10.28
C GLN A 88 -4.64 -2.55 11.02
N LEU A 89 -5.27 -1.61 10.30
CA LEU A 89 -6.16 -0.60 10.88
C LEU A 89 -7.28 -1.23 11.73
N GLU A 90 -7.91 -2.30 11.24
CA GLU A 90 -8.97 -3.03 11.97
C GLU A 90 -8.43 -3.63 13.28
N PHE A 91 -7.25 -4.25 13.22
CA PHE A 91 -6.60 -4.85 14.39
C PHE A 91 -6.17 -3.82 15.43
N ASP A 92 -5.91 -2.57 15.03
CA ASP A 92 -5.59 -1.45 15.91
C ASP A 92 -6.84 -0.73 16.46
N GLY A 93 -8.04 -1.23 16.15
CA GLY A 93 -9.31 -0.72 16.68
C GLY A 93 -9.86 0.48 15.91
N HIS A 94 -9.38 0.74 14.69
CA HIS A 94 -10.06 1.62 13.76
C HIS A 94 -11.19 0.85 13.07
N ASP A 95 -12.30 1.51 12.77
CA ASP A 95 -13.40 0.90 12.00
C ASP A 95 -13.00 0.88 10.51
N LEU A 96 -12.30 -0.18 10.10
CA LEU A 96 -11.80 -0.29 8.73
C LEU A 96 -12.98 -0.40 7.75
N GLU A 97 -14.06 -1.09 8.13
CA GLU A 97 -15.25 -1.21 7.29
C GLU A 97 -15.84 0.16 7.00
N GLU A 98 -16.05 1.01 8.02
CA GLU A 98 -16.56 2.37 7.85
C GLU A 98 -15.63 3.22 6.97
N ILE A 99 -14.31 3.13 7.17
CA ILE A 99 -13.34 3.84 6.35
C ILE A 99 -13.46 3.40 4.89
N LEU A 100 -13.49 2.09 4.61
CA LEU A 100 -13.59 1.58 3.25
C LEU A 100 -14.92 1.95 2.58
N LEU A 101 -16.02 1.97 3.34
CA LEU A 101 -17.32 2.44 2.85
C LEU A 101 -17.28 3.92 2.45
N ASP A 102 -16.69 4.79 3.29
CA ASP A 102 -16.47 6.21 2.95
C ASP A 102 -15.62 6.35 1.67
N ARG A 103 -14.53 5.58 1.57
CA ARG A 103 -13.63 5.61 0.41
C ARG A 103 -14.30 5.12 -0.86
N ARG A 104 -15.12 4.08 -0.77
CA ARG A 104 -15.91 3.57 -1.90
C ARG A 104 -16.88 4.63 -2.42
N GLU A 105 -17.45 5.46 -1.55
CA GLU A 105 -18.43 6.48 -1.94
C GLU A 105 -17.79 7.80 -2.40
N HIS A 106 -16.72 8.24 -1.73
CA HIS A 106 -16.17 9.59 -1.88
C HIS A 106 -14.73 9.64 -2.41
N GLY A 107 -14.05 8.50 -2.54
CA GLY A 107 -12.68 8.41 -2.99
C GLY A 107 -12.49 8.76 -4.48
N ARG A 108 -11.22 8.85 -4.90
CA ARG A 108 -10.87 8.92 -6.33
C ARG A 108 -11.20 7.57 -7.01
N PRO A 109 -11.40 7.50 -8.34
CA PRO A 109 -11.86 6.26 -9.00
C PRO A 109 -11.05 5.01 -8.67
N THR A 110 -9.72 5.09 -8.64
CA THR A 110 -8.86 3.95 -8.27
C THR A 110 -8.99 3.59 -6.79
N VAL A 111 -9.12 4.57 -5.90
CA VAL A 111 -9.36 4.34 -4.46
C VAL A 111 -10.71 3.68 -4.22
N GLN A 112 -11.75 4.08 -4.97
CA GLN A 112 -13.08 3.47 -4.89
C GLN A 112 -13.03 2.00 -5.31
N ALA A 113 -12.33 1.68 -6.40
CA ALA A 113 -12.14 0.31 -6.86
C ALA A 113 -11.35 -0.53 -5.85
N ALA A 114 -10.24 0.01 -5.34
CA ALA A 114 -9.46 -0.63 -4.29
C ALA A 114 -10.30 -0.89 -3.03
N ALA A 115 -11.07 0.11 -2.57
CA ALA A 115 -11.95 -0.04 -1.41
C ALA A 115 -12.98 -1.15 -1.62
N GLN A 116 -13.59 -1.21 -2.80
CA GLN A 116 -14.54 -2.25 -3.15
C GLN A 116 -13.88 -3.65 -3.14
N ASP A 117 -12.71 -3.81 -3.73
CA ASP A 117 -12.01 -5.10 -3.74
C ASP A 117 -11.67 -5.56 -2.32
N ILE A 118 -11.24 -4.66 -1.42
CA ILE A 118 -10.95 -5.00 -0.03
C ILE A 118 -12.23 -5.39 0.73
N LEU A 119 -13.34 -4.68 0.50
CA LEU A 119 -14.65 -5.02 1.08
C LEU A 119 -15.13 -6.41 0.64
N GLU A 120 -14.91 -6.78 -0.63
CA GLU A 120 -15.21 -8.12 -1.15
C GLU A 120 -14.32 -9.19 -0.50
N LEU A 121 -13.01 -8.93 -0.40
CA LEU A 121 -12.02 -9.88 0.12
C LEU A 121 -12.17 -10.16 1.62
N TYR A 122 -12.45 -9.13 2.43
CA TYR A 122 -12.36 -9.22 3.90
C TYR A 122 -13.70 -9.09 4.62
N PHE A 123 -14.70 -8.45 4.01
CA PHE A 123 -16.00 -8.19 4.65
C PHE A 123 -17.18 -8.93 3.96
N ASN A 124 -16.91 -9.78 2.96
CA ASN A 124 -17.90 -10.57 2.22
C ASN A 124 -18.99 -9.72 1.53
N TYR A 125 -18.64 -8.52 1.06
CA TYR A 125 -19.55 -7.71 0.25
C TYR A 125 -19.80 -8.35 -1.11
N GLU A 126 -20.99 -8.13 -1.68
CA GLU A 126 -21.29 -8.61 -3.03
C GLU A 126 -20.45 -7.87 -4.08
N PRO A 127 -19.96 -8.58 -5.11
CA PRO A 127 -19.23 -7.94 -6.20
C PRO A 127 -20.08 -6.91 -6.91
N GLN A 128 -19.59 -5.68 -7.00
CA GLN A 128 -20.23 -4.65 -7.82
C GLN A 128 -19.88 -4.91 -9.30
N PRO A 129 -20.81 -4.69 -10.23
CA PRO A 129 -20.51 -4.79 -11.65
C PRO A 129 -19.40 -3.79 -12.01
N ARG A 130 -18.20 -4.29 -12.32
CA ARG A 130 -17.07 -3.48 -12.78
C ARG A 130 -17.52 -2.71 -14.02
N THR A 131 -17.46 -1.38 -13.98
CA THR A 131 -17.60 -0.60 -15.20
C THR A 131 -16.41 -0.97 -16.08
N PRO A 132 -16.62 -1.51 -17.30
CA PRO A 132 -15.52 -1.83 -18.17
C PRO A 132 -14.74 -0.54 -18.45
N ASN A 133 -13.42 -0.59 -18.28
CA ASN A 133 -12.54 0.45 -18.78
C ASN A 133 -12.94 0.73 -20.24
N PRO A 134 -13.13 2.00 -20.64
CA PRO A 134 -13.40 2.29 -22.03
C PRO A 134 -12.26 1.70 -22.86
N THR A 135 -12.59 0.73 -23.70
CA THR A 135 -11.66 0.17 -24.67
C THR A 135 -11.02 1.35 -25.41
N PRO A 136 -9.69 1.46 -25.48
CA PRO A 136 -9.06 2.49 -26.29
C PRO A 136 -9.56 2.30 -27.72
N GLU A 137 -10.38 3.23 -28.21
CA GLU A 137 -10.69 3.30 -29.62
C GLU A 137 -9.37 3.64 -30.33
N HIS A 138 -8.72 2.62 -30.90
CA HIS A 138 -7.58 2.84 -31.79
C HIS A 138 -8.10 3.50 -33.07
N PRO A 139 -7.45 4.59 -33.55
CA PRO A 139 -7.72 5.17 -34.86
C PRO A 139 -7.29 4.24 -36.01
#